data_AF-R7LK78-F1
#
_entry.id   AF-R7LK78-F1
#
_cell.length_a   1.000
_cell.length_b   1.000
_cell.length_c   1.000
_cell.angle_alpha   90.00
_cell.angle_beta   90.00
_cell.angle_gamma   90.00
#
_symmetry.space_group_name_H-M   'P 1'
#
loop_
_entity.id
_entity.type
_entity.pdbx_description
1 polymer ?
#
loop_
_entity_poly.entity_id
_entity_poly.type
_entity_poly.pdbx_seq_one_letter_code
_entity_poly.pdbx_strand_id
1 'polypeptide(L)'
;MSLGYTPECFYWEKSPYNAVCVDRDKYGNCKKYEMPDGSPVPSDKNGRYNECATFMEQIVKELDVIKTCRGNGVADKCIPPYEGYDTIKGQNDDTLTDEDLEGLSLGCGNWRKAAIHNDRTIYVLKDGTILFPYSGPQLFAIDINGMKGPNKWGIDVFSFKTSAPSVNSRLTIVPGICMMPEKGGVSTTQKLIDIYK
;
A
#
# COMPACT_ATOMS: atom_id res chain seq x y z
N MET A 1 14.14 20.55 -1.49
CA MET A 1 13.98 21.32 -2.75
C MET A 1 12.84 20.67 -3.53
N SER A 2 11.76 21.40 -3.79
CA SER A 2 10.59 20.86 -4.52
C SER A 2 10.95 20.43 -5.94
N LEU A 3 10.31 19.37 -6.46
CA LEU A 3 10.50 18.89 -7.85
C LEU A 3 10.20 19.94 -8.91
N GLY A 4 9.36 20.94 -8.59
CA GLY A 4 8.94 21.97 -9.54
C GLY A 4 7.89 21.49 -10.57
N TYR A 5 7.48 20.23 -10.51
CA TYR A 5 6.40 19.63 -11.31
C TYR A 5 5.71 18.50 -10.51
N THR A 6 4.63 17.95 -11.07
CA THR A 6 3.93 16.81 -10.46
C THR A 6 4.47 15.50 -11.04
N PRO A 7 5.09 14.61 -10.23
CA PRO A 7 5.68 13.38 -10.74
C PRO A 7 4.63 12.34 -11.14
N GLU A 8 4.94 11.55 -12.17
CA GLU A 8 4.22 10.33 -12.56
C GLU A 8 4.43 9.21 -11.53
N CYS A 9 3.78 9.35 -10.38
CA CYS A 9 3.74 8.33 -9.34
C CYS A 9 2.39 8.36 -8.60
N PHE A 10 1.37 7.74 -9.19
CA PHE A 10 0.00 7.77 -8.68
C PHE A 10 -0.87 6.66 -9.25
N TYR A 11 -1.95 6.34 -8.54
CA TYR A 11 -3.09 5.59 -9.07
C TYR A 11 -4.08 6.52 -9.77
N TRP A 12 -4.79 6.03 -10.78
CA TRP A 12 -5.91 6.78 -11.35
C TRP A 12 -7.04 6.89 -10.31
N GLU A 13 -7.64 8.07 -10.16
CA GLU A 13 -8.90 8.22 -9.43
C GLU A 13 -10.01 7.42 -10.11
N LYS A 14 -10.05 7.51 -11.45
CA LYS A 14 -10.84 6.67 -12.33
C LYS A 14 -9.93 6.26 -13.49
N SER A 15 -9.74 4.95 -13.66
CA SER A 15 -8.97 4.42 -14.80
C SER A 15 -9.51 5.01 -16.10
N PRO A 16 -8.65 5.56 -16.99
CA PRO A 16 -9.08 6.02 -18.32
C PRO A 16 -9.41 4.82 -19.24
N TYR A 17 -9.07 3.61 -18.81
CA TYR A 17 -9.33 2.37 -19.53
C TYR A 17 -10.53 1.63 -18.95
N ASN A 18 -11.49 1.31 -19.82
CA ASN A 18 -12.68 0.52 -19.49
C ASN A 18 -12.41 -0.99 -19.69
N ALA A 19 -11.32 -1.49 -19.09
CA ALA A 19 -10.94 -2.89 -19.21
C ALA A 19 -11.91 -3.81 -18.46
N VAL A 20 -12.32 -4.89 -19.11
CA VAL A 20 -13.26 -5.89 -18.60
C VAL A 20 -12.51 -7.13 -18.12
N CYS A 21 -13.04 -7.77 -17.08
CA CYS A 21 -12.50 -9.05 -16.63
C CYS A 21 -13.03 -10.17 -17.52
N VAL A 22 -12.14 -10.94 -18.14
CA VAL A 22 -12.51 -12.03 -19.07
C VAL A 22 -12.21 -13.42 -18.52
N ASP A 23 -11.40 -13.51 -17.46
CA ASP A 23 -11.09 -14.76 -16.76
C ASP A 23 -11.01 -14.52 -15.25
N ARG A 24 -11.61 -15.42 -14.46
CA ARG A 24 -11.62 -15.35 -12.99
C ARG A 24 -11.07 -16.62 -12.37
N ASP A 25 -10.41 -16.48 -11.23
CA ASP A 25 -10.00 -17.62 -10.43
C ASP A 25 -11.18 -18.20 -9.62
N LYS A 26 -10.91 -19.30 -8.89
CA LYS A 26 -11.90 -19.98 -8.03
C LYS A 26 -12.39 -19.11 -6.87
N TYR A 27 -11.68 -18.03 -6.53
CA TYR A 27 -12.03 -17.05 -5.50
C TYR A 27 -12.78 -15.85 -6.06
N GLY A 28 -13.01 -15.81 -7.38
CA GLY A 28 -13.65 -14.70 -8.06
C GLY A 28 -12.72 -13.52 -8.34
N ASN A 29 -11.41 -13.61 -8.09
CA ASN A 29 -10.48 -12.57 -8.52
C ASN A 29 -10.30 -12.59 -10.03
N CYS A 30 -10.05 -11.43 -10.63
CA CYS A 30 -9.80 -11.37 -12.05
C CYS A 30 -8.37 -11.82 -12.37
N LYS A 31 -8.23 -12.88 -13.17
CA LYS A 31 -6.94 -13.38 -13.66
C LYS A 31 -6.50 -12.68 -14.93
N LYS A 32 -7.45 -12.29 -15.78
CA LYS A 32 -7.16 -11.66 -17.06
C LYS A 32 -8.14 -10.54 -17.35
N TYR A 33 -7.57 -9.39 -17.72
CA TYR A 33 -8.32 -8.25 -18.23
C TYR A 33 -8.04 -8.06 -19.72
N GLU A 34 -9.07 -7.63 -20.46
CA GLU A 34 -8.99 -7.21 -21.86
C GLU A 34 -9.75 -5.89 -22.05
N MET A 35 -9.44 -5.15 -23.11
CA MET A 35 -10.27 -4.05 -23.55
C MET A 35 -11.57 -4.58 -24.17
N PRO A 36 -12.66 -3.80 -24.24
CA PRO A 36 -13.93 -4.27 -24.79
C PRO A 36 -13.86 -4.77 -26.25
N ASP A 37 -12.87 -4.32 -27.01
CA ASP A 37 -12.58 -4.75 -28.39
C ASP A 37 -11.66 -5.98 -28.48
N GLY A 38 -11.31 -6.59 -27.34
CA GLY A 38 -10.39 -7.74 -27.24
C GLY A 38 -8.91 -7.36 -27.29
N SER A 39 -8.57 -6.07 -27.41
CA SER A 39 -7.17 -5.65 -27.39
C SER A 39 -6.54 -5.77 -25.99
N PRO A 40 -5.20 -5.90 -25.90
CA PRO A 40 -4.51 -5.94 -24.61
C PRO A 40 -4.74 -4.69 -23.78
N VAL A 41 -4.86 -4.87 -22.47
CA VAL A 41 -5.00 -3.77 -21.53
C VAL A 41 -3.68 -2.98 -21.43
N PRO A 42 -3.72 -1.64 -21.51
CA PRO A 42 -2.54 -0.81 -21.30
C PRO A 42 -1.90 -1.05 -19.93
N SER A 43 -0.57 -1.09 -19.90
CA SER A 43 0.21 -1.43 -18.70
C SER A 43 0.00 -0.46 -17.54
N ASP A 44 -0.42 0.77 -17.83
CA ASP A 44 -0.71 1.84 -16.89
C ASP A 44 -2.19 1.87 -16.46
N LYS A 45 -2.95 0.78 -16.65
CA LYS A 45 -4.37 0.71 -16.27
C LYS A 45 -4.66 1.15 -14.83
N ASN A 46 -3.76 0.84 -13.92
CA ASN A 46 -3.94 1.13 -12.50
C ASN A 46 -3.39 2.51 -12.11
N GLY A 47 -2.50 3.09 -12.91
CA GLY A 47 -1.78 4.32 -12.60
C GLY A 47 -0.49 4.48 -13.38
N ARG A 48 0.19 5.60 -13.15
CA ARG A 48 1.50 5.94 -13.73
C ARG A 48 2.55 5.89 -12.63
N TYR A 49 3.62 5.12 -12.83
CA TYR A 49 4.62 4.84 -11.79
C TYR A 49 6.06 5.16 -12.22
N ASN A 50 6.24 5.79 -13.38
CA ASN A 50 7.54 5.98 -14.03
C ASN A 50 8.53 6.79 -13.17
N GLU A 51 8.02 7.69 -12.33
CA GLU A 51 8.84 8.60 -11.52
C GLU A 51 8.75 8.30 -10.02
N CYS A 52 8.24 7.11 -9.63
CA CYS A 52 8.08 6.78 -8.22
C CYS A 52 9.40 6.72 -7.45
N ALA A 53 10.51 6.33 -8.08
CA ALA A 53 11.83 6.36 -7.45
C ALA A 53 12.27 7.81 -7.16
N THR A 54 12.22 8.67 -8.18
CA THR A 54 12.54 10.10 -8.05
C THR A 54 11.64 10.79 -7.02
N PHE A 55 10.35 10.46 -7.01
CA PHE A 55 9.43 11.02 -6.03
C PHE A 55 9.75 10.55 -4.60
N MET A 56 10.08 9.27 -4.42
CA MET A 56 10.48 8.73 -3.12
C MET A 56 11.73 9.42 -2.59
N GLU A 57 12.75 9.63 -3.42
CA GLU A 57 13.97 10.34 -3.02
C GLU A 57 13.68 11.75 -2.50
N GLN A 58 12.71 12.45 -3.08
CA GLN A 58 12.33 13.77 -2.62
C GLN A 58 11.55 13.71 -1.32
N ILE A 59 10.59 12.78 -1.19
CA ILE A 59 9.89 12.56 0.08
C ILE A 59 10.90 12.32 1.21
N VAL A 60 11.88 11.44 1.00
CA VAL A 60 12.88 11.11 2.03
C VAL A 60 13.78 12.30 2.38
N LYS A 61 14.07 13.22 1.44
CA LYS A 61 14.86 14.43 1.71
C LYS A 61 14.08 15.47 2.52
N GLU A 62 12.77 15.51 2.37
CA GLU A 62 11.89 16.47 3.07
C GLU A 62 11.41 15.92 4.43
N LEU A 63 11.45 14.61 4.63
CA LEU A 63 11.15 13.99 5.92
C LEU A 63 12.40 13.90 6.80
N ASP A 64 12.25 14.12 8.11
CA ASP A 64 13.31 13.93 9.10
C ASP A 64 13.58 12.44 9.36
N VAL A 65 14.08 11.72 8.35
CA VAL A 65 14.42 10.30 8.42
C VAL A 65 15.69 10.10 9.23
N ILE A 66 15.60 9.34 10.32
CA ILE A 66 16.73 9.02 11.20
C ILE A 66 17.29 7.61 10.95
N LYS A 67 16.52 6.74 10.28
CA LYS A 67 16.95 5.39 9.94
C LYS A 67 16.22 4.88 8.71
N THR A 68 16.95 4.16 7.86
CA THR A 68 16.39 3.45 6.71
C THR A 68 16.81 1.99 6.76
N CYS A 69 15.84 1.07 6.72
CA CYS A 69 16.09 -0.36 6.52
C CYS A 69 15.70 -0.73 5.10
N ARG A 70 16.57 -1.40 4.36
CA ARG A 70 16.32 -1.85 2.98
C ARG A 70 16.10 -3.36 3.00
N GLY A 71 14.90 -3.78 3.40
CA GLY A 71 14.63 -5.13 3.84
C GLY A 71 14.96 -5.35 5.32
N ASN A 72 14.74 -6.57 5.80
CA ASN A 72 15.02 -7.02 7.18
C ASN A 72 14.47 -6.08 8.28
N GLY A 73 13.33 -5.42 8.04
CA GLY A 73 12.80 -4.38 8.91
C GLY A 73 12.62 -4.80 10.37
N VAL A 74 12.24 -6.05 10.64
CA VAL A 74 12.12 -6.58 12.01
C VAL A 74 13.50 -6.86 12.62
N ALA A 75 14.36 -7.58 11.91
CA ALA A 75 15.70 -7.95 12.39
C ALA A 75 16.55 -6.71 12.68
N ASP A 76 16.45 -5.71 11.81
CA ASP A 76 17.16 -4.44 11.94
C ASP A 76 16.46 -3.48 12.89
N LYS A 77 15.31 -3.84 13.49
CA LYS A 77 14.54 -2.99 14.41
C LYS A 77 14.17 -1.64 13.80
N CYS A 78 13.70 -1.64 12.55
CA CYS A 78 12.99 -0.50 11.95
C CYS A 78 11.48 -0.58 12.16
N ILE A 79 10.95 -1.80 12.30
CA ILE A 79 9.54 -2.04 12.54
C ILE A 79 9.33 -3.07 13.66
N PRO A 80 8.20 -2.99 14.38
CA PRO A 80 7.68 -4.12 15.15
C PRO A 80 7.23 -5.25 14.21
N PRO A 81 7.00 -6.48 14.74
CA PRO A 81 6.57 -7.62 13.93
C PRO A 81 5.08 -7.51 13.58
N TYR A 82 4.73 -6.59 12.68
CA TYR A 82 3.35 -6.36 12.23
C TYR A 82 2.69 -7.66 11.73
N GLU A 83 1.38 -7.75 11.86
CA GLU A 83 0.62 -8.73 11.09
C GLU A 83 0.55 -8.33 9.61
N GLY A 84 0.44 -9.32 8.73
CA GLY A 84 0.23 -9.12 7.31
C GLY A 84 -1.23 -9.33 6.91
N TYR A 85 -1.57 -8.93 5.69
CA TYR A 85 -2.87 -9.20 5.08
C TYR A 85 -3.25 -10.68 5.21
N ASP A 86 -2.33 -11.56 4.83
CA ASP A 86 -2.45 -13.02 4.89
C ASP A 86 -2.73 -13.50 6.32
N THR A 87 -1.98 -13.02 7.31
CA THR A 87 -2.14 -13.49 8.68
C THR A 87 -3.46 -13.01 9.30
N ILE A 88 -3.84 -11.76 9.06
CA ILE A 88 -5.14 -11.23 9.54
C ILE A 88 -6.29 -11.97 8.87
N LYS A 89 -6.15 -12.36 7.59
CA LYS A 89 -7.18 -13.13 6.88
C LYS A 89 -7.37 -14.51 7.52
N GLY A 90 -6.29 -15.25 7.74
CA GLY A 90 -6.35 -16.58 8.37
C GLY A 90 -6.82 -16.55 9.82
N GLN A 91 -6.57 -15.45 10.56
CA GLN A 91 -7.13 -15.28 11.91
C GLN A 91 -8.66 -15.12 11.93
N ASN A 92 -9.24 -14.65 10.82
CA ASN A 92 -10.69 -14.46 10.70
C ASN A 92 -11.41 -15.69 10.13
N ASP A 93 -10.67 -16.66 9.60
CA ASP A 93 -11.20 -17.90 9.01
C ASP A 93 -10.12 -18.99 9.03
N ASP A 94 -10.26 -19.93 9.97
CA ASP A 94 -9.31 -21.02 10.21
C ASP A 94 -9.45 -22.19 9.21
N THR A 95 -10.40 -22.10 8.28
CA THR A 95 -10.58 -23.08 7.21
C THR A 95 -9.71 -22.82 5.98
N LEU A 96 -9.09 -21.63 5.90
CA LEU A 96 -8.27 -21.22 4.76
C LEU A 96 -6.91 -21.91 4.78
N THR A 97 -6.56 -22.54 3.66
CA THR A 97 -5.21 -23.07 3.41
C THR A 97 -4.24 -21.97 3.02
N ASP A 98 -2.93 -22.26 3.03
CA ASP A 98 -1.91 -21.34 2.53
C ASP A 98 -2.14 -20.95 1.06
N GLU A 99 -2.63 -21.88 0.22
CA GLU A 99 -3.02 -21.61 -1.16
C GLU A 99 -4.18 -20.61 -1.23
N ASP A 100 -5.16 -20.73 -0.32
CA ASP A 100 -6.28 -19.80 -0.22
C ASP A 100 -5.80 -18.41 0.19
N LEU A 101 -4.93 -18.31 1.18
CA LEU A 101 -4.36 -17.03 1.62
C LEU A 101 -3.53 -16.37 0.50
N GLU A 102 -2.79 -17.15 -0.28
CA GLU A 102 -2.07 -16.66 -1.45
C GLU A 102 -3.02 -16.12 -2.52
N GLY A 103 -4.04 -16.90 -2.89
CA GLY A 103 -5.05 -16.51 -3.88
C GLY A 103 -5.86 -15.29 -3.46
N LEU A 104 -6.28 -15.22 -2.19
CA LEU A 104 -7.05 -14.11 -1.63
C LEU A 104 -6.25 -12.81 -1.48
N SER A 105 -4.92 -12.88 -1.55
CA SER A 105 -4.02 -11.73 -1.47
C SER A 105 -3.36 -11.38 -2.80
N LEU A 106 -3.88 -11.89 -3.92
CA LEU A 106 -3.44 -11.50 -5.26
C LEU A 106 -3.51 -9.98 -5.45
N GLY A 107 -2.38 -9.38 -5.84
CA GLY A 107 -2.25 -7.92 -5.98
C GLY A 107 -1.91 -7.17 -4.68
N CYS A 108 -1.94 -7.84 -3.52
CA CYS A 108 -1.62 -7.28 -2.20
C CYS A 108 -0.35 -7.90 -1.57
N GLY A 109 0.45 -8.64 -2.36
CA GLY A 109 1.60 -9.41 -1.91
C GLY A 109 2.61 -8.66 -1.03
N ASN A 110 2.88 -7.37 -1.28
CA ASN A 110 3.86 -6.64 -0.46
C ASN A 110 3.32 -6.27 0.94
N TRP A 111 2.02 -6.44 1.20
CA TRP A 111 1.41 -6.35 2.54
C TRP A 111 1.26 -7.72 3.22
N ARG A 112 1.81 -8.79 2.65
CA ARG A 112 1.95 -10.06 3.38
C ARG A 112 2.99 -9.93 4.48
N LYS A 113 2.83 -10.70 5.56
CA LYS A 113 3.67 -10.59 6.77
C LYS A 113 5.15 -10.73 6.45
N ALA A 114 5.52 -11.77 5.72
CA ALA A 114 6.90 -12.01 5.32
C ALA A 114 7.48 -10.86 4.48
N ALA A 115 6.70 -10.29 3.56
CA ALA A 115 7.14 -9.19 2.71
C ALA A 115 7.37 -7.91 3.52
N ILE A 116 6.46 -7.57 4.45
CA ILE A 116 6.60 -6.43 5.38
C ILE A 116 7.87 -6.60 6.21
N HIS A 117 8.12 -7.80 6.73
CA HIS A 117 9.21 -8.07 7.66
C HIS A 117 10.59 -8.05 6.98
N ASN A 118 10.68 -8.55 5.75
CA ASN A 118 11.97 -8.90 5.15
C ASN A 118 12.32 -8.11 3.88
N ASP A 119 11.33 -7.64 3.13
CA ASP A 119 11.60 -7.15 1.76
C ASP A 119 11.39 -5.63 1.62
N ARG A 120 10.63 -5.02 2.53
CA ARG A 120 10.25 -3.60 2.39
C ARG A 120 11.38 -2.67 2.76
N THR A 121 11.45 -1.55 2.03
CA THR A 121 12.22 -0.40 2.50
C THR A 121 11.38 0.35 3.54
N ILE A 122 11.96 0.56 4.71
CA ILE A 122 11.32 1.23 5.84
C ILE A 122 12.08 2.52 6.14
N TYR A 123 11.35 3.60 6.37
CA TYR A 123 11.88 4.87 6.84
C TYR A 123 11.33 5.15 8.24
N VAL A 124 12.23 5.28 9.22
CA VAL A 124 11.88 5.68 10.58
C VAL A 124 12.17 7.17 10.72
N LEU A 125 11.16 7.93 11.07
CA LEU A 125 11.21 9.37 11.23
C LEU A 125 11.60 9.73 12.67
N LYS A 126 12.12 10.94 12.85
CA LYS A 126 12.61 11.46 14.13
C LYS A 126 11.54 11.49 15.23
N ASP A 127 10.29 11.70 14.87
CA ASP A 127 9.15 11.73 15.78
C ASP A 127 8.65 10.33 16.20
N GLY A 128 9.23 9.28 15.61
CA GLY A 128 8.85 7.89 15.83
C GLY A 128 7.88 7.33 14.78
N THR A 129 7.37 8.15 13.86
CA THR A 129 6.56 7.68 12.73
C THR A 129 7.36 6.71 11.87
N ILE A 130 6.73 5.65 11.39
CA ILE A 130 7.33 4.71 10.44
C ILE A 130 6.57 4.81 9.13
N LEU A 131 7.29 5.09 8.05
CA LEU A 131 6.79 5.09 6.68
C LEU A 131 7.34 3.87 5.94
N PHE A 132 6.46 3.05 5.37
CA PHE A 132 6.87 1.90 4.56
C PHE A 132 6.06 1.83 3.26
N PRO A 133 6.69 2.09 2.10
CA PRO A 133 6.05 1.99 0.80
C PRO A 133 5.75 0.54 0.38
N TYR A 134 4.67 0.34 -0.38
CA TYR A 134 4.31 -0.95 -0.97
C TYR A 134 5.31 -1.34 -2.04
N SER A 135 5.50 -0.49 -3.05
CA SER A 135 6.56 -0.59 -4.07
C SER A 135 7.14 0.79 -4.44
N GLY A 136 6.66 1.83 -3.79
CA GLY A 136 6.98 3.24 -3.99
C GLY A 136 5.90 4.10 -3.32
N PRO A 137 6.04 5.43 -3.34
CA PRO A 137 5.16 6.34 -2.60
C PRO A 137 3.74 6.44 -3.17
N GLN A 138 3.44 5.77 -4.28
CA GLN A 138 2.08 5.68 -4.81
C GLN A 138 1.13 4.85 -3.96
N LEU A 139 1.64 3.91 -3.17
CA LEU A 139 0.89 3.14 -2.18
C LEU A 139 1.83 2.87 -1.02
N PHE A 140 1.47 3.32 0.17
CA PHE A 140 2.33 3.26 1.35
C PHE A 140 1.50 3.08 2.60
N ALA A 141 2.16 2.69 3.67
CA ALA A 141 1.57 2.68 5.00
C ALA A 141 2.39 3.52 5.96
N ILE A 142 1.70 4.07 6.94
CA ILE A 142 2.25 4.84 8.04
C ILE A 142 1.84 4.16 9.34
N ASP A 143 2.81 3.94 10.23
CA ASP A 143 2.59 3.73 11.65
C ASP A 143 2.87 5.05 12.39
N ILE A 144 1.85 5.59 13.04
CA ILE A 144 1.93 6.89 13.73
C ILE A 144 2.50 6.79 15.16
N ASN A 145 2.79 5.58 15.63
CA ASN A 145 3.15 5.28 17.01
C ASN A 145 4.50 4.55 17.12
N GLY A 146 5.00 4.04 15.99
CA GLY A 146 6.36 3.57 15.83
C GLY A 146 6.61 2.26 16.54
N MET A 147 7.63 2.23 17.42
CA MET A 147 7.93 1.02 18.21
C MET A 147 7.12 0.93 19.51
N LYS A 148 6.27 1.92 19.84
CA LYS A 148 5.63 2.02 21.16
C LYS A 148 4.44 1.06 21.35
N GLY A 149 3.78 0.63 20.27
CA GLY A 149 2.59 -0.24 20.37
C GLY A 149 1.30 0.55 20.54
N PRO A 150 0.15 0.07 20.05
CA PRO A 150 -0.11 -1.35 19.74
C PRO A 150 0.45 -1.89 18.42
N ASN A 151 0.80 -1.05 17.45
CA ASN A 151 1.40 -1.42 16.17
C ASN A 151 0.50 -2.36 15.36
N LYS A 152 -0.75 -1.98 15.19
CA LYS A 152 -1.82 -2.75 14.58
C LYS A 152 -2.52 -2.02 13.44
N TRP A 153 -2.87 -2.78 12.41
CA TRP A 153 -3.63 -2.27 11.28
C TRP A 153 -4.99 -1.74 11.71
N GLY A 154 -5.29 -0.52 11.30
CA GLY A 154 -6.55 0.15 11.62
C GLY A 154 -6.63 0.76 13.02
N ILE A 155 -5.55 0.68 13.81
CA ILE A 155 -5.45 1.34 15.13
C ILE A 155 -4.44 2.47 15.05
N ASP A 156 -3.19 2.14 14.73
CA ASP A 156 -2.07 3.06 14.52
C ASP A 156 -1.31 2.83 13.21
N VAL A 157 -1.57 1.72 12.50
CA VAL A 157 -1.03 1.45 11.15
C VAL A 157 -2.12 1.64 10.08
N PHE A 158 -1.87 2.54 9.12
CA PHE A 158 -2.84 2.93 8.09
C PHE A 158 -2.19 2.98 6.71
N SER A 159 -2.91 2.52 5.69
CA SER A 159 -2.46 2.63 4.29
C SER A 159 -3.08 3.82 3.57
N PHE A 160 -2.29 4.41 2.67
CA PHE A 160 -2.63 5.55 1.83
C PHE A 160 -2.10 5.32 0.42
N LYS A 161 -2.69 6.01 -0.56
CA LYS A 161 -2.18 6.06 -1.92
C LYS A 161 -2.16 7.48 -2.45
N THR A 162 -1.25 7.77 -3.36
CA THR A 162 -1.37 8.97 -4.19
C THR A 162 -2.30 8.71 -5.37
N SER A 163 -3.11 9.70 -5.70
CA SER A 163 -4.12 9.59 -6.74
C SER A 163 -4.14 10.83 -7.62
N ALA A 164 -4.47 10.66 -8.90
CA ALA A 164 -4.70 11.76 -9.82
C ALA A 164 -5.78 11.43 -10.86
N PRO A 165 -6.56 12.43 -11.31
CA PRO A 165 -7.56 12.24 -12.36
C PRO A 165 -6.95 12.18 -13.78
N SER A 166 -5.77 12.77 -13.98
CA SER A 166 -5.06 12.81 -15.26
C SER A 166 -3.56 13.07 -15.05
N VAL A 167 -2.75 12.88 -16.08
CA VAL A 167 -1.32 13.27 -16.07
C VAL A 167 -1.19 14.77 -15.84
N ASN A 168 -0.15 15.20 -15.12
CA ASN A 168 0.13 16.58 -14.72
C ASN A 168 -0.89 17.22 -13.75
N SER A 169 -1.96 16.50 -13.37
CA SER A 169 -2.83 16.93 -12.29
C SER A 169 -2.11 16.82 -10.94
N ARG A 170 -2.45 17.72 -10.01
CA ARG A 170 -1.95 17.66 -8.64
C ARG A 170 -2.29 16.32 -8.01
N LEU A 171 -1.31 15.71 -7.32
CA LEU A 171 -1.55 14.49 -6.56
C LEU A 171 -2.38 14.76 -5.31
N THR A 172 -3.33 13.87 -5.05
CA THR A 172 -4.06 13.79 -3.79
C THR A 172 -3.57 12.58 -3.00
N ILE A 173 -3.65 12.65 -1.68
CA ILE A 173 -3.45 11.49 -0.79
C ILE A 173 -4.82 11.04 -0.33
N VAL A 174 -5.16 9.79 -0.62
CA VAL A 174 -6.45 9.19 -0.30
C VAL A 174 -6.24 7.84 0.42
N PRO A 175 -7.28 7.27 1.05
CA PRO A 175 -7.18 5.94 1.65
C PRO A 175 -6.59 4.91 0.69
N GLY A 176 -5.65 4.12 1.20
CA GLY A 176 -4.95 3.09 0.45
C GLY A 176 -5.82 1.86 0.20
N ILE A 177 -5.22 0.90 -0.50
CA ILE A 177 -5.80 -0.42 -0.78
C ILE A 177 -5.00 -1.49 -0.05
N CYS A 178 -5.53 -2.72 -0.02
CA CYS A 178 -4.87 -3.90 0.53
C CYS A 178 -4.55 -3.85 2.02
N MET A 179 -4.96 -2.84 2.79
CA MET A 179 -4.94 -2.94 4.25
C MET A 179 -6.11 -3.79 4.75
N MET A 180 -5.90 -4.52 5.85
CA MET A 180 -6.98 -5.14 6.61
C MET A 180 -6.90 -4.71 8.07
N PRO A 181 -7.96 -4.10 8.62
CA PRO A 181 -7.97 -3.77 10.04
C PRO A 181 -7.88 -5.04 10.89
N GLU A 182 -7.06 -4.99 11.92
CA GLU A 182 -7.04 -6.00 12.98
C GLU A 182 -8.26 -5.83 13.90
N LYS A 183 -8.49 -6.81 14.77
CA LYS A 183 -9.59 -6.78 15.75
C LYS A 183 -9.56 -5.49 16.58
N GLY A 184 -10.66 -4.73 16.51
CA GLY A 184 -10.82 -3.44 17.19
C GLY A 184 -10.30 -2.23 16.40
N GLY A 185 -9.66 -2.45 15.24
CA GLY A 185 -9.28 -1.40 14.30
C GLY A 185 -10.39 -1.09 13.29
N VAL A 186 -10.19 0.00 12.54
CA VAL A 186 -11.08 0.44 11.45
C VAL A 186 -10.27 0.73 10.18
N SER A 187 -10.93 0.82 9.02
CA SER A 187 -10.25 1.17 7.77
C SER A 187 -9.66 2.58 7.82
N THR A 188 -8.66 2.90 6.99
CA THR A 188 -8.16 4.28 6.85
C THR A 188 -9.31 5.25 6.54
N THR A 189 -10.23 4.87 5.65
CA THR A 189 -11.42 5.68 5.32
C THR A 189 -12.24 6.01 6.56
N GLN A 190 -12.59 4.99 7.35
CA GLN A 190 -13.40 5.19 8.55
C GLN A 190 -12.64 6.03 9.57
N LYS A 191 -11.34 5.76 9.77
CA LYS A 191 -10.50 6.54 10.69
C LYS A 191 -10.47 8.02 10.33
N LEU A 192 -10.31 8.36 9.05
CA LEU A 192 -10.33 9.75 8.61
C LEU A 192 -11.69 10.39 8.88
N ILE A 193 -12.80 9.69 8.60
CA ILE A 193 -14.16 10.17 8.91
C ILE A 193 -14.32 10.44 10.41
N ASP A 194 -13.82 9.54 11.27
CA ASP A 194 -13.95 9.65 12.73
C ASP A 194 -13.14 10.82 13.31
N ILE A 195 -12.03 11.21 12.68
CA ILE A 195 -11.23 12.38 13.11
C ILE A 195 -11.98 13.71 12.86
N TYR A 196 -12.86 13.76 11.87
CA TYR A 196 -13.63 14.97 11.55
C TYR A 196 -14.89 15.15 12.40
N LYS A 197 -15.25 14.18 13.24
CA LYS A 197 -16.43 14.22 14.12
C LYS A 197 -16.03 14.57 15.54
#